data_AF-A0A7C3KVT2-F1
#
_entry.id   AF-A0A7C3KVT2-F1
#
_cell.length_a   1.000
_cell.length_b   1.000
_cell.length_c   1.000
_cell.angle_alpha   90.00
_cell.angle_beta   90.00
_cell.angle_gamma   90.00
#
_symmetry.space_group_name_H-M   'P 1'
#
loop_
_entity.id
_entity.type
_entity.pdbx_description
1 polymer ?
#
loop_
_entity_poly.entity_id
_entity_poly.type
_entity_poly.pdbx_seq_one_letter_code
_entity_poly.pdbx_strand_id
1 'polypeptide(L)'
;MLHLFGHELAHIKSGHMLYTMVGMLLLPLLRALGRRLPIVGDVAAISLLLAFYDWMRLSEVSCDRAGLLVSQNFDASMMANLRLTAGLSRFSDEVSLDAFRRQARTYQDAPGMDNIGKVILFFTESWRFTHPMPVHRAQMLEKWYESGAYERILRGDYPKV
;
A
#
# COMPACT_ATOMS: atom_id res chain seq x y z
N MET A 1 -10.18 -10.37 -11.99
CA MET A 1 -8.93 -11.11 -12.31
C MET A 1 -7.87 -10.23 -12.94
N LEU A 2 -8.16 -9.44 -14.00
CA LEU A 2 -7.14 -8.60 -14.68
C LEU A 2 -6.40 -7.62 -13.74
N HIS A 3 -7.10 -7.07 -12.75
CA HIS A 3 -6.47 -6.19 -11.75
C HIS A 3 -5.30 -6.88 -11.04
N LEU A 4 -5.50 -8.11 -10.57
CA LEU A 4 -4.47 -8.89 -9.87
C LEU A 4 -3.29 -9.18 -10.79
N PHE A 5 -3.53 -9.55 -12.05
CA PHE A 5 -2.44 -9.76 -13.00
C PHE A 5 -1.62 -8.48 -13.24
N GLY A 6 -2.29 -7.34 -13.43
CA GLY A 6 -1.60 -6.06 -13.58
C GLY A 6 -0.81 -5.67 -12.33
N HIS A 7 -1.36 -5.95 -11.14
CA HIS A 7 -0.72 -5.72 -9.86
C HIS A 7 0.57 -6.55 -9.71
N GLU A 8 0.51 -7.86 -9.91
CA GLU A 8 1.70 -8.74 -9.80
C GLU A 8 2.76 -8.44 -10.85
N LEU A 9 2.35 -8.15 -12.10
CA LEU A 9 3.28 -7.75 -13.16
C LEU A 9 3.98 -6.42 -12.83
N ALA A 10 3.31 -5.52 -12.11
CA ALA A 10 3.91 -4.26 -11.68
C ALA A 10 4.99 -4.46 -10.61
N HIS A 11 4.84 -5.44 -9.70
CA HIS A 11 5.92 -5.81 -8.78
C HIS A 11 7.18 -6.24 -9.53
N ILE A 12 7.02 -7.00 -10.61
CA ILE A 12 8.13 -7.44 -11.46
C ILE A 12 8.70 -6.24 -12.21
N LYS A 13 7.86 -5.48 -12.92
CA LYS A 13 8.27 -4.38 -13.79
C LYS A 13 8.99 -3.26 -13.04
N SER A 14 8.53 -2.95 -11.83
CA SER A 14 9.11 -1.90 -10.98
C SER A 14 10.25 -2.41 -10.10
N GLY A 15 10.62 -3.70 -10.20
CA GLY A 15 11.70 -4.29 -9.40
C GLY A 15 11.41 -4.34 -7.89
N HIS A 16 10.14 -4.26 -7.48
CA HIS A 16 9.78 -4.20 -6.06
C HIS A 16 10.28 -5.43 -5.29
N MET A 17 10.19 -6.62 -5.91
CA MET A 17 10.68 -7.85 -5.28
C MET A 17 12.19 -7.82 -5.05
N LEU A 18 12.98 -7.31 -6.01
CA LEU A 18 14.43 -7.20 -5.88
C LEU A 18 14.80 -6.31 -4.69
N TYR A 19 14.25 -5.10 -4.63
CA TYR A 19 14.56 -4.15 -3.55
C TYR A 19 14.05 -4.65 -2.19
N THR A 20 12.93 -5.36 -2.18
CA THR A 20 12.41 -6.02 -0.98
C THR A 20 13.40 -7.07 -0.46
N MET A 21 13.90 -7.94 -1.34
CA MET A 21 14.91 -8.94 -0.99
C MET A 21 16.21 -8.31 -0.49
N VAL A 22 16.71 -7.29 -1.19
CA VAL A 22 17.91 -6.55 -0.79
C VAL A 22 17.72 -5.92 0.60
N GLY A 23 16.58 -5.27 0.85
CA GLY A 23 16.28 -4.67 2.15
C GLY A 23 16.17 -5.70 3.27
N MET A 24 15.50 -6.83 3.02
CA MET A 24 15.39 -7.93 3.98
C MET A 24 16.76 -8.53 4.35
N LEU A 25 17.69 -8.58 3.42
CA LEU A 25 19.06 -9.02 3.67
C LEU A 25 19.88 -7.96 4.41
N LEU A 26 19.85 -6.69 3.98
CA LEU A 26 20.75 -5.66 4.49
C LEU A 26 20.31 -5.07 5.84
N LEU A 27 19.01 -4.94 6.11
CA LEU A 27 18.52 -4.28 7.33
C LEU A 27 18.98 -4.96 8.64
N PRO A 28 18.98 -6.31 8.76
CA PRO A 28 19.55 -6.97 9.94
C PRO A 28 21.03 -6.66 10.14
N LEU A 29 21.84 -6.61 9.07
CA LEU A 29 23.26 -6.27 9.14
C LEU A 29 23.46 -4.82 9.59
N LEU A 30 22.68 -3.89 9.04
CA LEU A 30 22.74 -2.47 9.41
C LEU A 30 22.37 -2.25 10.88
N ARG A 31 21.37 -2.97 11.40
CA ARG A 31 21.05 -2.94 12.84
C ARG A 31 22.18 -3.50 13.70
N ALA A 32 22.80 -4.61 13.29
CA ALA A 32 23.91 -5.21 14.01
C ALA A 32 25.14 -4.28 14.05
N LEU A 33 25.40 -3.54 12.97
CA LEU A 33 26.45 -2.53 12.90
C LEU A 33 26.08 -1.26 13.72
N GLY A 34 24.83 -0.81 13.64
CA GLY A 34 24.32 0.36 14.35
C GLY A 34 24.48 0.26 15.87
N ARG A 35 24.32 -0.95 16.43
CA ARG A 35 24.59 -1.25 17.85
C ARG A 35 26.02 -0.98 18.32
N ARG A 36 26.98 -0.84 17.39
CA ARG A 36 28.37 -0.48 17.69
C ARG A 36 28.61 1.03 17.70
N LEU A 37 27.64 1.81 17.23
CA LEU A 37 27.63 3.25 17.33
C LEU A 37 26.80 3.65 18.57
N PRO A 38 27.02 4.84 19.16
CA PRO A 38 26.16 5.37 20.23
C PRO A 38 24.70 5.54 19.78
N ILE A 39 23.84 6.15 20.60
CA ILE A 39 22.39 6.37 20.36
C ILE A 39 22.04 6.78 18.91
N VAL A 40 22.91 7.55 18.23
CA VAL A 40 22.76 7.94 16.82
C VAL A 40 22.63 6.74 15.86
N GLY A 41 23.36 5.64 16.11
CA GLY A 41 23.30 4.42 15.30
C GLY A 41 21.97 3.70 15.39
N ASP A 42 21.41 3.61 16.59
CA ASP A 42 20.10 2.99 16.82
C ASP A 42 18.97 3.84 16.20
N VAL A 43 19.02 5.16 16.34
CA VAL A 43 18.04 6.07 15.71
C VAL A 43 18.10 5.94 14.19
N ALA A 44 19.29 5.98 13.58
CA ALA A 44 19.44 5.85 12.13
C ALA A 44 18.91 4.49 11.62
N ALA A 45 19.19 3.40 12.34
CA ALA A 45 18.72 2.07 11.97
C ALA A 45 17.19 1.95 12.07
N ILE A 46 16.56 2.54 13.08
CA ILE A 46 15.10 2.57 13.24
C ILE A 46 14.46 3.42 12.15
N SER A 47 15.01 4.60 11.85
CA SER A 47 14.49 5.47 10.80
C SER A 47 14.55 4.80 9.43
N LEU A 48 15.67 4.16 9.10
CA LEU A 48 15.81 3.43 7.83
C LEU A 48 14.82 2.26 7.74
N LEU A 49 14.59 1.57 8.85
CA LEU A 49 13.62 0.49 8.90
C LEU A 49 12.18 0.96 8.67
N LEU A 50 11.79 2.04 9.33
CA LEU A 50 10.47 2.64 9.14
C LEU A 50 10.28 3.09 7.69
N ALA A 51 11.29 3.75 7.12
CA ALA A 51 11.29 4.16 5.72
C ALA A 51 11.20 2.97 4.76
N PHE A 52 11.88 1.86 5.05
CA PHE A 52 11.80 0.65 4.23
C PHE A 52 10.40 0.02 4.25
N TYR A 53 9.80 -0.15 5.43
CA TYR A 53 8.43 -0.67 5.51
C TYR A 53 7.41 0.29 4.88
N ASP A 54 7.65 1.60 4.97
CA ASP A 54 6.80 2.58 4.29
C ASP A 54 6.91 2.50 2.77
N TRP A 55 8.14 2.38 2.27
CA TRP A 55 8.38 2.12 0.85
C TRP A 55 7.70 0.83 0.38
N MET A 56 7.75 -0.26 1.16
CA MET A 56 7.05 -1.51 0.84
C MET A 56 5.54 -1.27 0.70
N ARG A 57 4.91 -0.56 1.64
CA ARG A 57 3.48 -0.24 1.57
C ARG A 57 3.15 0.66 0.38
N LEU A 58 4.00 1.64 0.06
CA LEU A 58 3.81 2.50 -1.11
C LEU A 58 3.99 1.74 -2.43
N SER A 59 4.78 0.66 -2.45
CA SER A 59 4.94 -0.21 -3.62
C SER A 59 3.63 -0.92 -4.01
N GLU A 60 2.78 -1.25 -3.03
CA GLU A 60 1.43 -1.77 -3.28
C GLU A 60 0.54 -0.75 -4.00
N VAL A 61 0.68 0.53 -3.67
CA VAL A 61 -0.11 1.61 -4.29
C VAL A 61 0.26 1.79 -5.77
N SER A 62 1.55 1.67 -6.13
CA SER A 62 1.95 1.70 -7.53
C SER A 62 1.48 0.45 -8.28
N CYS A 63 1.50 -0.73 -7.64
CA CYS A 63 0.94 -1.96 -8.20
C CYS A 63 -0.59 -1.89 -8.40
N ASP A 64 -1.34 -1.29 -7.47
CA ASP A 64 -2.79 -1.08 -7.60
C ASP A 64 -3.15 -0.18 -8.77
N ARG A 65 -2.37 0.89 -9.00
CA ARG A 65 -2.54 1.76 -10.18
C ARG A 65 -2.32 0.98 -11.47
N ALA A 66 -1.28 0.14 -11.52
CA ALA A 66 -1.04 -0.72 -12.67
C ALA A 66 -2.16 -1.77 -12.86
N GLY A 67 -2.67 -2.35 -11.78
CA GLY A 67 -3.84 -3.22 -11.81
C GLY A 67 -5.07 -2.53 -12.39
N LEU A 68 -5.31 -1.26 -12.03
CA LEU A 68 -6.38 -0.47 -12.62
C LEU A 68 -6.12 -0.16 -14.10
N LEU A 69 -4.90 0.21 -14.48
CA LEU A 69 -4.53 0.45 -15.89
C LEU A 69 -4.74 -0.79 -16.77
N VAL A 70 -4.43 -1.99 -16.26
CA VAL A 70 -4.61 -3.25 -17.00
C VAL A 70 -6.09 -3.66 -17.06
N SER A 71 -6.82 -3.51 -15.95
CA SER A 71 -8.23 -3.92 -15.90
C SER A 71 -9.19 -2.93 -16.54
N GLN A 72 -8.81 -1.66 -16.61
CA GLN A 72 -9.61 -0.51 -17.04
C GLN A 72 -11.02 -0.45 -16.43
N ASN A 73 -11.20 -1.05 -15.26
CA ASN A 73 -12.47 -1.13 -14.57
C ASN A 73 -12.24 -0.80 -13.09
N PHE A 74 -12.67 0.40 -12.71
CA PHE A 74 -12.50 0.93 -11.37
C PHE A 74 -13.25 0.11 -10.32
N ASP A 75 -14.50 -0.25 -10.58
CA ASP A 75 -15.31 -1.07 -9.66
C ASP A 75 -14.69 -2.46 -9.46
N ALA A 76 -14.21 -3.09 -10.52
CA ALA A 76 -13.53 -4.39 -10.44
C ALA A 76 -12.21 -4.31 -9.66
N SER A 77 -11.47 -3.20 -9.79
CA SER A 77 -10.25 -2.96 -9.01
C SER A 77 -10.55 -2.73 -7.53
N MET A 78 -11.61 -1.97 -7.22
CA MET A 78 -12.07 -1.79 -5.84
C MET A 78 -12.57 -3.09 -5.22
N MET A 79 -13.31 -3.88 -6.00
CA MET A 79 -13.78 -5.20 -5.60
C MET A 79 -12.62 -6.18 -5.35
N ALA A 80 -11.54 -6.10 -6.13
CA ALA A 80 -10.34 -6.90 -5.89
C ALA A 80 -9.71 -6.57 -4.53
N ASN A 81 -9.54 -5.28 -4.22
CA ASN A 81 -9.05 -4.83 -2.92
C ASN A 81 -9.96 -5.27 -1.76
N LEU A 82 -11.29 -5.21 -1.94
CA LEU A 82 -12.24 -5.70 -0.95
C LEU A 82 -12.14 -7.21 -0.75
N ARG A 83 -12.04 -7.99 -1.82
CA ARG A 83 -11.94 -9.46 -1.71
C ARG A 83 -10.65 -9.93 -1.03
N LEU A 84 -9.57 -9.15 -1.10
CA LEU A 84 -8.34 -9.41 -0.34
C LEU A 84 -8.54 -9.25 1.19
N THR A 85 -9.57 -8.53 1.64
CA THR A 85 -9.83 -8.34 3.08
C THR A 85 -10.59 -9.52 3.70
N ALA A 86 -11.53 -10.09 2.94
CA ALA A 86 -12.49 -11.05 3.45
C ALA A 86 -12.08 -12.51 3.18
N GLY A 87 -11.18 -12.74 2.22
CA GLY A 87 -10.84 -14.08 1.75
C GLY A 87 -12.06 -14.83 1.21
N LEU A 88 -11.94 -16.16 1.08
CA LEU A 88 -13.09 -17.03 0.86
C LEU A 88 -13.85 -17.18 2.18
N SER A 89 -15.01 -16.54 2.27
CA SER A 89 -15.84 -16.51 3.47
C SER A 89 -17.27 -16.92 3.12
N ARG A 90 -17.98 -17.52 4.09
CA ARG A 90 -19.44 -17.77 4.00
C ARG A 90 -20.25 -16.49 3.80
N PHE A 91 -19.64 -15.33 4.05
CA PHE A 91 -20.23 -14.01 3.87
C PHE A 91 -19.89 -13.39 2.50
N SER A 92 -19.44 -14.19 1.52
CA SER A 92 -19.10 -13.70 0.17
C SER A 92 -20.25 -12.96 -0.51
N ASP A 93 -21.48 -13.33 -0.16
CA ASP A 93 -22.70 -12.78 -0.75
C ASP A 93 -23.18 -11.51 -0.03
N GLU A 94 -22.58 -11.18 1.12
CA GLU A 94 -22.86 -9.98 1.92
C GLU A 94 -21.88 -8.83 1.61
N VAL A 95 -20.97 -9.03 0.63
CA VAL A 95 -19.94 -8.07 0.28
C VAL A 95 -20.55 -6.82 -0.38
N SER A 96 -20.39 -5.65 0.25
CA SER A 96 -20.85 -4.36 -0.27
C SER A 96 -19.69 -3.45 -0.66
N LEU A 97 -19.56 -3.18 -1.96
CA LEU A 97 -18.54 -2.27 -2.48
C LEU A 97 -18.75 -0.83 -2.00
N ASP A 98 -20.01 -0.39 -1.90
CA ASP A 98 -20.34 0.95 -1.44
C ASP A 98 -20.01 1.15 0.04
N ALA A 99 -20.26 0.14 0.88
CA ALA A 99 -19.87 0.19 2.28
C ALA A 99 -18.35 0.27 2.43
N PHE A 100 -17.62 -0.51 1.63
CA PHE A 100 -16.15 -0.47 1.62
C PHE A 100 -15.60 0.89 1.19
N ARG A 101 -16.17 1.51 0.13
CA ARG A 101 -15.81 2.86 -0.30
C ARG A 101 -16.08 3.91 0.78
N ARG A 102 -17.24 3.86 1.42
CA ARG A 102 -17.55 4.75 2.55
C ARG A 102 -16.52 4.58 3.67
N GLN A 103 -16.19 3.35 4.04
CA GLN A 103 -15.17 3.07 5.06
C GLN A 103 -13.79 3.63 4.65
N ALA A 104 -13.39 3.44 3.39
CA ALA A 104 -12.13 3.94 2.86
C ALA A 104 -12.04 5.48 2.94
N ARG A 105 -13.13 6.18 2.65
CA ARG A 105 -13.22 7.65 2.77
C ARG A 105 -13.13 8.10 4.24
N THR A 106 -13.94 7.51 5.12
CA THR A 106 -13.93 7.80 6.56
C THR A 106 -12.57 7.52 7.21
N TYR A 107 -11.82 6.52 6.72
CA TYR A 107 -10.53 6.13 7.29
C TYR A 107 -9.48 7.27 7.31
N GLN A 108 -9.48 8.21 6.37
CA GLN A 108 -8.59 9.39 6.47
C GLN A 108 -9.22 10.56 7.21
N ASP A 109 -10.51 10.79 7.00
CA ASP A 109 -11.19 11.98 7.52
C ASP A 109 -11.51 11.89 9.02
N ALA A 110 -11.14 10.78 9.68
CA ALA A 110 -11.36 10.58 11.10
C ALA A 110 -10.64 11.66 11.95
N PRO A 111 -11.37 12.51 12.70
CA PRO A 111 -10.80 13.62 13.45
C PRO A 111 -10.19 13.19 14.79
N GLY A 112 -9.23 13.99 15.30
CA GLY A 112 -8.80 13.99 16.71
C GLY A 112 -8.31 12.65 17.27
N MET A 113 -9.10 12.04 18.16
CA MET A 113 -8.79 10.79 18.90
C MET A 113 -8.52 9.59 18.00
N ASP A 114 -9.17 9.53 16.83
CA ASP A 114 -8.96 8.43 15.88
C ASP A 114 -7.57 8.47 15.24
N ASN A 115 -6.94 9.64 15.13
CA ASN A 115 -5.57 9.74 14.63
C ASN A 115 -4.55 9.29 15.67
N ILE A 116 -4.79 9.56 16.96
CA ILE A 116 -3.97 8.99 18.05
C ILE A 116 -4.12 7.47 18.07
N GLY A 117 -5.35 6.96 17.95
CA GLY A 117 -5.61 5.53 17.84
C GLY A 117 -4.90 4.87 16.66
N LYS A 118 -4.91 5.50 15.48
CA LYS A 118 -4.15 5.03 14.30
C LYS A 118 -2.65 5.02 14.54
N VAL A 119 -2.11 6.04 15.19
CA VAL A 119 -0.68 6.10 15.53
C VAL A 119 -0.30 4.99 16.50
N ILE A 120 -1.10 4.77 17.54
CA ILE A 120 -0.89 3.67 18.48
C ILE A 120 -0.95 2.34 17.73
N LEU A 121 -2.03 2.07 16.98
CA LEU A 121 -2.20 0.85 16.21
C LEU A 121 -1.07 0.63 15.20
N PHE A 122 -0.56 1.71 14.61
CA PHE A 122 0.61 1.64 13.74
C PHE A 122 1.84 1.15 14.51
N PHE A 123 2.20 1.81 15.60
CA PHE A 123 3.41 1.45 16.35
C PHE A 123 3.31 0.14 17.14
N THR A 124 2.11 -0.29 17.54
CA THR A 124 1.93 -1.55 18.28
C THR A 124 1.71 -2.74 17.35
N GLU A 125 0.89 -2.60 16.30
CA GLU A 125 0.44 -3.75 15.50
C GLU A 125 0.92 -3.70 14.04
N SER A 126 0.86 -2.54 13.38
CA SER A 126 0.86 -2.49 11.91
C SER A 126 2.19 -2.08 11.27
N TRP A 127 3.14 -1.51 11.99
CA TRP A 127 4.33 -0.88 11.39
C TRP A 127 5.22 -1.87 10.62
N ARG A 128 5.16 -3.16 10.95
CA ARG A 128 5.88 -4.26 10.28
C ARG A 128 5.08 -4.91 9.15
N PHE A 129 3.83 -4.51 8.94
CA PHE A 129 3.02 -5.07 7.86
C PHE A 129 3.60 -4.63 6.52
N THR A 130 3.77 -5.62 5.64
CA THR A 130 4.33 -5.43 4.30
C THR A 130 3.30 -4.84 3.33
N HIS A 131 2.02 -5.07 3.61
CA HIS A 131 0.91 -4.54 2.85
C HIS A 131 0.12 -3.53 3.71
N PRO A 132 -0.29 -2.38 3.15
CA PRO A 132 -1.16 -1.46 3.85
C PRO A 132 -2.55 -2.07 4.03
N MET A 133 -3.28 -1.56 5.03
CA MET A 133 -4.69 -1.89 5.21
C MET A 133 -5.45 -1.71 3.88
N PRO A 134 -6.29 -2.66 3.45
CA PRO A 134 -6.92 -2.56 2.13
C PRO A 134 -7.82 -1.32 1.96
N VAL A 135 -8.40 -0.81 3.04
CA VAL A 135 -9.14 0.48 3.03
C VAL A 135 -8.25 1.66 2.65
N HIS A 136 -6.99 1.66 3.06
CA HIS A 136 -6.00 2.67 2.68
C HIS A 136 -5.64 2.56 1.20
N ARG A 137 -5.43 1.33 0.70
CA ARG A 137 -5.16 1.04 -0.72
C ARG A 137 -6.30 1.50 -1.62
N ALA A 138 -7.52 1.10 -1.28
CA ALA A 138 -8.74 1.47 -2.01
C ALA A 138 -8.87 2.99 -2.11
N GLN A 139 -8.64 3.70 -1.01
CA GLN A 139 -8.71 5.15 -1.01
C GLN A 139 -7.60 5.81 -1.84
N MET A 140 -6.35 5.33 -1.76
CA MET A 140 -5.25 5.88 -2.56
C MET A 140 -5.48 5.70 -4.06
N LEU A 141 -6.07 4.57 -4.44
CA LEU A 141 -6.47 4.29 -5.81
C LEU A 141 -7.68 5.13 -6.24
N GLU A 142 -8.68 5.32 -5.37
CA GLU A 142 -9.83 6.22 -5.60
C GLU A 142 -9.38 7.67 -5.80
N LYS A 143 -8.54 8.22 -4.90
CA LYS A 143 -7.99 9.57 -5.04
C LYS A 143 -7.23 9.76 -6.35
N TRP A 144 -6.46 8.75 -6.76
CA TRP A 144 -5.72 8.81 -8.02
C TRP A 144 -6.66 8.80 -9.24
N TYR A 145 -7.69 7.95 -9.22
CA TYR A 145 -8.73 7.91 -10.23
C TYR A 145 -9.49 9.24 -10.33
N GLU A 146 -10.02 9.74 -9.21
CA GLU A 146 -10.78 11.00 -9.15
C GLU A 146 -9.95 12.24 -9.51
N SER A 147 -8.61 12.20 -9.34
CA SER A 147 -7.72 13.31 -9.71
C SER A 147 -7.55 13.54 -11.21
N GLY A 148 -8.11 12.67 -12.06
CA GLY A 148 -7.92 12.69 -13.51
C GLY A 148 -6.55 12.18 -13.97
N ALA A 149 -5.68 11.75 -13.04
CA ALA A 149 -4.34 11.26 -13.37
C ALA A 149 -4.38 9.92 -14.09
N TYR A 150 -5.35 9.06 -13.76
CA TYR A 150 -5.61 7.81 -14.46
C TYR A 150 -5.92 8.05 -15.94
N GLU A 151 -6.86 8.96 -16.23
CA GLU A 151 -7.29 9.31 -17.58
C GLU A 151 -6.15 9.93 -18.39
N ARG A 152 -5.30 10.77 -17.77
CA ARG A 152 -4.12 11.33 -18.44
C ARG A 152 -3.17 10.25 -18.92
N ILE A 153 -2.85 9.27 -18.07
CA ILE A 153 -2.00 8.14 -18.45
C ILE A 153 -2.62 7.31 -19.58
N LEU A 154 -3.92 7.03 -19.54
CA LEU A 154 -4.60 6.30 -20.61
C LEU A 154 -4.59 7.05 -21.95
N ARG A 155 -4.60 8.39 -21.93
CA ARG A 155 -4.49 9.23 -23.14
C ARG A 155 -3.07 9.35 -23.68
N GLY A 156 -2.08 8.73 -23.03
CA GLY A 156 -0.67 8.84 -23.41
C GLY A 156 0.01 10.11 -22.93
N ASP A 157 -0.62 10.88 -22.05
CA ASP A 157 -0.03 12.06 -21.43
C ASP A 157 0.84 11.63 -20.23
N TYR A 158 2.08 11.24 -20.55
CA TYR A 158 3.06 10.81 -19.57
C TYR A 158 3.96 11.97 -19.14
N PRO A 159 4.28 12.08 -17.83
CA PRO A 159 5.30 12.99 -17.36
C PRO A 159 6.61 12.75 -18.12
N LYS A 160 7.16 13.80 -18.74
CA LYS A 160 8.49 13.75 -19.34
C LYS A 160 9.51 13.90 -18.21
N VAL A 161 10.44 12.95 -18.14
CA VAL A 161 11.56 12.93 -17.17
C VAL A 161 12.78 13.54 -17.83
#